data_AF-A0A820QMM1-F1
#
_entry.id   AF-A0A820QMM1-F1
#
_cell.length_a   1.000
_cell.length_b   1.000
_cell.length_c   1.000
_cell.angle_alpha   90.00
_cell.angle_beta   90.00
_cell.angle_gamma   90.00
#
_symmetry.space_group_name_H-M   'P 1'
#
loop_
_entity.id
_entity.type
_entity.pdbx_description
1 polymer ?
#
loop_
_entity_poly.entity_id
_entity_poly.type
_entity_poly.pdbx_seq_one_letter_code
_entity_poly.pdbx_strand_id
1 'polypeptide(L)'
;NKIHFVDDQFVPSDRSIGIGSFDNISQWLRISDVAPLPDDPPNLPWTIFSSPQPSDIQQGALGNCWLIAALALISERPRLLEHILLTKQINSQGVYLVRICHNGLWKTIIVDDCFPCTKHKRLVFTQAK
;
A
#
# COMPACT_ATOMS: atom_id res chain seq x y z
N ASN A 1 -22.22 5.51 -13.15
CA ASN A 1 -20.95 4.85 -13.49
C ASN A 1 -19.96 5.03 -12.36
N LYS A 2 -19.69 3.99 -11.56
CA LYS A 2 -18.55 3.96 -10.63
C LYS A 2 -17.39 3.33 -11.38
N ILE A 3 -16.55 4.14 -12.00
CA ILE A 3 -15.35 3.66 -12.69
C ILE A 3 -14.20 3.86 -11.70
N HIS A 4 -13.58 2.77 -11.26
CA HIS A 4 -12.40 2.85 -10.41
C HIS A 4 -11.21 3.36 -11.22
N PHE A 5 -10.41 4.23 -10.63
CA PHE A 5 -9.16 4.71 -11.18
C PHE A 5 -8.16 3.55 -11.33
N VAL A 6 -7.49 3.47 -12.47
CA VAL A 6 -6.37 2.56 -12.72
C VAL A 6 -5.21 3.42 -13.19
N ASP A 7 -4.04 3.25 -12.57
CA ASP A 7 -2.83 3.94 -12.99
C ASP A 7 -2.31 3.32 -14.30
N ASP A 8 -2.36 4.09 -15.39
CA ASP A 8 -1.91 3.66 -16.71
C ASP A 8 -0.38 3.68 -16.87
N GLN A 9 0.33 4.37 -15.98
CA GLN A 9 1.80 4.40 -15.93
C GLN A 9 2.36 3.28 -15.05
N PHE A 10 1.57 2.78 -14.10
CA PHE A 10 1.93 1.68 -13.18
C PHE A 10 0.82 0.61 -13.11
N VAL A 11 0.53 0.00 -14.27
CA VAL A 11 -0.58 -0.95 -14.43
C VAL A 11 -0.45 -2.20 -13.54
N PRO A 12 -1.55 -2.78 -13.05
CA PRO A 12 -1.53 -3.98 -12.19
C PRO A 12 -1.16 -5.24 -12.98
N SER A 13 0.14 -5.41 -13.22
CA SER A 13 0.72 -6.50 -14.02
C SER A 13 2.17 -6.75 -13.64
N ASP A 14 2.75 -7.82 -14.16
CA ASP A 14 4.16 -8.18 -13.94
C ASP A 14 5.14 -7.06 -14.31
N ARG A 15 4.77 -6.19 -15.27
CA ARG A 15 5.57 -5.01 -15.64
C ARG A 15 5.83 -4.09 -14.45
N SER A 16 4.86 -3.95 -13.55
CA SER A 16 4.92 -3.08 -12.37
C SER A 16 5.60 -3.76 -11.17
N ILE A 17 5.71 -5.08 -11.18
CA ILE A 17 6.52 -5.82 -10.20
C ILE A 17 8.01 -5.56 -10.42
N GLY A 18 8.43 -5.43 -11.68
CA GLY A 18 9.80 -5.07 -12.05
C GLY A 18 10.72 -6.28 -12.13
N ILE A 19 11.99 -6.08 -11.76
CA ILE A 19 13.04 -7.09 -11.93
C ILE A 19 13.01 -8.05 -10.73
N GLY A 20 12.48 -9.25 -10.96
CA GLY A 20 12.40 -10.35 -9.99
C GLY A 20 11.20 -11.25 -10.29
N SER A 21 11.33 -12.56 -10.05
CA SER A 21 10.17 -13.47 -10.07
C SER A 21 9.66 -13.64 -8.65
N PHE A 22 8.39 -13.33 -8.42
CA PHE A 22 7.69 -13.62 -7.18
C PHE A 22 6.64 -14.68 -7.48
N ASP A 23 7.04 -15.95 -7.39
CA ASP A 23 6.20 -17.10 -7.77
C ASP A 23 4.91 -17.21 -6.94
N ASN A 24 4.82 -16.48 -5.82
CA ASN A 24 3.64 -16.42 -4.98
C ASN A 24 2.65 -15.32 -5.37
N ILE A 25 2.98 -14.40 -6.29
CA ILE A 25 2.01 -13.44 -6.85
C ILE A 25 1.17 -14.19 -7.89
N SER A 26 -0.14 -14.19 -7.69
CA SER A 26 -1.08 -14.89 -8.58
C SER A 26 -2.10 -13.97 -9.22
N GLN A 27 -2.32 -12.79 -8.63
CA GLN A 27 -3.38 -11.86 -9.01
C GLN A 27 -3.11 -10.49 -8.42
N TRP A 28 -3.70 -9.46 -9.02
CA TRP A 28 -3.78 -8.11 -8.46
C TRP A 28 -5.19 -7.85 -7.98
N LEU A 29 -5.34 -7.36 -6.76
CA LEU A 29 -6.65 -7.12 -6.14
C LEU A 29 -6.76 -5.69 -5.64
N ARG A 30 -7.97 -5.13 -5.71
CA ARG A 30 -8.29 -3.91 -4.98
C ARG A 30 -8.23 -4.18 -3.48
N ILE A 31 -7.94 -3.16 -2.68
CA ILE A 31 -7.90 -3.32 -1.22
C ILE A 31 -9.20 -3.91 -0.65
N SER A 32 -10.35 -3.59 -1.24
CA SER A 32 -11.66 -4.14 -0.85
C SER A 32 -11.82 -5.65 -1.09
N ASP A 33 -11.01 -6.22 -1.96
CA ASP A 33 -11.07 -7.65 -2.33
C ASP A 33 -9.97 -8.49 -1.65
N VAL A 34 -9.08 -7.85 -0.89
CA VAL A 34 -8.03 -8.52 -0.09
C VAL A 34 -8.68 -9.26 1.08
N ALA A 35 -8.24 -10.49 1.34
CA ALA A 35 -8.73 -11.26 2.46
C ALA A 35 -8.20 -10.71 3.79
N PRO A 36 -9.02 -10.63 4.85
CA PRO A 36 -8.58 -10.23 6.18
C PRO A 36 -7.52 -11.19 6.74
N LEU A 37 -6.75 -10.72 7.72
CA LEU A 37 -5.83 -11.54 8.50
C LEU A 37 -6.63 -12.49 9.41
N PRO A 38 -6.05 -13.64 9.81
CA PRO A 38 -6.78 -14.62 10.63
C PRO A 38 -7.18 -14.07 12.01
N ASP A 39 -6.41 -13.11 12.51
CA ASP A 39 -6.60 -12.46 13.80
C ASP A 39 -7.46 -11.18 13.70
N ASP A 40 -7.90 -10.78 12.49
CA ASP A 40 -8.73 -9.59 12.32
C ASP A 40 -10.13 -9.81 12.88
N PRO A 41 -10.70 -8.80 13.56
CA PRO A 41 -12.10 -8.86 13.95
C PRO A 41 -12.99 -8.88 12.69
N PRO A 42 -14.18 -9.52 12.78
CA PRO A 42 -15.12 -9.55 11.67
C PRO A 42 -15.49 -8.13 11.24
N ASN A 43 -15.42 -7.87 9.94
CA ASN A 43 -15.71 -6.56 9.31
C ASN A 43 -14.79 -5.41 9.76
N LEU A 44 -13.53 -5.69 10.11
CA LEU A 44 -12.54 -4.62 10.32
C LEU A 44 -12.49 -3.72 9.07
N PRO A 45 -12.83 -2.42 9.15
CA PRO A 45 -12.82 -1.56 7.99
C PRO A 45 -11.38 -1.17 7.63
N TRP A 46 -11.09 -1.16 6.33
CA TRP A 46 -9.86 -0.58 5.82
C TRP A 46 -9.76 0.91 6.19
N THR A 47 -8.55 1.34 6.53
CA THR A 47 -8.24 2.73 6.90
C THR A 47 -6.86 3.12 6.40
N ILE A 48 -6.66 4.42 6.21
CA ILE A 48 -5.35 5.00 5.91
C ILE A 48 -4.63 5.41 7.20
N PHE A 49 -5.39 5.89 8.18
CA PHE A 49 -4.87 6.32 9.47
C PHE A 49 -5.66 5.63 10.59
N SER A 50 -5.00 4.76 11.35
CA SER A 50 -5.53 4.17 12.57
C SER A 50 -4.43 4.08 13.63
N SER A 51 -3.93 5.25 14.04
CA SER A 51 -2.85 5.38 15.02
C SER A 51 -1.62 4.51 14.70
N PRO A 52 -1.05 4.64 13.48
CA PRO A 52 -0.03 3.72 12.99
C PRO A 52 1.18 3.67 13.93
N GLN A 53 1.58 2.47 14.31
CA GLN A 53 2.77 2.19 15.11
C GLN A 53 3.88 1.58 14.25
N PRO A 54 5.15 1.77 14.64
CA PRO A 54 6.27 1.08 14.00
C PRO A 54 6.10 -0.44 13.93
N SER A 55 5.49 -1.02 14.98
CA SER A 55 5.23 -2.46 15.10
C SER A 55 4.18 -2.99 14.11
N ASP A 56 3.39 -2.10 13.52
CA ASP A 56 2.34 -2.50 12.58
C ASP A 56 2.95 -2.86 11.22
N ILE A 57 4.13 -2.34 10.88
CA ILE A 57 4.71 -2.51 9.55
C ILE A 57 5.44 -3.86 9.47
N GLN A 58 4.86 -4.80 8.73
CA GLN A 58 5.44 -6.12 8.50
C GLN A 58 6.09 -6.20 7.13
N GLN A 59 7.36 -6.60 7.08
CA GLN A 59 8.06 -6.83 5.82
C GLN A 59 7.46 -8.03 5.07
N GLY A 60 7.17 -7.82 3.79
CA GLY A 60 6.74 -8.88 2.86
C GLY A 60 7.91 -9.53 2.12
N ALA A 61 7.63 -10.07 0.94
CA ALA A 61 8.60 -10.86 0.17
C ALA A 61 9.76 -10.05 -0.46
N LEU A 62 9.71 -8.71 -0.43
CA LEU A 62 10.71 -7.85 -1.08
C LEU A 62 11.87 -7.50 -0.14
N GLY A 63 13.09 -7.49 -0.67
CA GLY A 63 14.32 -7.07 0.03
C GLY A 63 14.45 -5.55 0.24
N ASN A 64 13.39 -4.88 0.66
CA ASN A 64 13.32 -3.43 0.84
C ASN A 64 13.32 -3.00 2.32
N CYS A 65 13.95 -3.79 3.20
CA CYS A 65 14.00 -3.52 4.65
C CYS A 65 14.49 -2.11 4.99
N TRP A 66 15.40 -1.54 4.20
CA TRP A 66 15.90 -0.17 4.33
C TRP A 66 14.78 0.87 4.19
N LEU A 67 13.82 0.65 3.30
CA LEU A 67 12.65 1.51 3.10
C LEU A 67 11.66 1.32 4.24
N ILE A 68 11.41 0.07 4.62
CA ILE A 68 10.47 -0.30 5.69
C ILE A 68 10.91 0.29 7.03
N ALA A 69 12.19 0.21 7.36
CA ALA A 69 12.75 0.81 8.57
C ALA A 69 12.53 2.34 8.58
N ALA A 70 12.67 3.01 7.44
CA ALA A 70 12.38 4.44 7.33
C ALA A 70 10.88 4.75 7.54
N LEU A 71 9.98 3.92 6.97
CA LEU A 71 8.54 4.07 7.18
C LEU A 71 8.14 3.88 8.65
N ALA A 72 8.78 2.96 9.37
CA ALA A 72 8.57 2.76 10.80
C ALA A 72 8.97 4.00 11.63
N LEU A 73 10.07 4.68 11.27
CA LEU A 73 10.44 5.95 11.92
C LEU A 73 9.51 7.12 11.55
N ILE A 74 8.89 7.05 10.37
CA ILE A 74 7.91 8.04 9.93
C ILE A 74 6.58 7.83 10.66
N SER A 75 6.19 6.59 10.98
CA SER A 75 4.91 6.32 11.66
C SER A 75 4.84 6.93 13.06
N GLU A 76 5.97 7.10 13.73
CA GLU A 76 6.07 7.81 15.02
C GLU A 76 5.90 9.33 14.90
N ARG A 77 5.82 9.86 13.68
CA ARG A 77 5.71 11.31 13.41
C ARG A 77 4.43 11.60 12.61
N PRO A 78 3.26 11.69 13.28
CA PRO A 78 1.96 11.89 12.61
C PRO A 78 1.94 13.07 11.64
N ARG A 79 2.58 14.19 12.00
CA ARG A 79 2.68 15.37 11.11
C ARG A 79 3.43 15.09 9.81
N LEU A 80 4.46 14.23 9.85
CA LEU A 80 5.18 13.84 8.63
C LEU A 80 4.35 12.88 7.79
N LEU A 81 3.70 11.88 8.41
CA LEU A 81 2.77 11.00 7.70
C LEU A 81 1.66 11.81 7.02
N GLU A 82 1.11 12.81 7.70
CA GLU A 82 0.09 13.68 7.13
C GLU A 82 0.60 14.54 5.96
N HIS A 83 1.90 14.87 5.96
CA HIS A 83 2.53 15.58 4.86
C HIS A 83 2.79 14.68 3.65
N ILE A 84 3.03 13.38 3.89
CA ILE A 84 3.32 12.36 2.88
C ILE A 84 2.01 11.82 2.27
N LEU A 85 1.06 11.37 3.08
CA LEU A 85 -0.22 10.81 2.59
C LEU A 85 -1.27 11.91 2.54
N LEU A 86 -1.60 12.41 1.35
CA LEU A 86 -2.57 13.49 1.19
C LEU A 86 -4.03 12.98 1.28
N THR A 87 -4.29 11.78 0.75
CA THR A 87 -5.58 11.10 0.91
C THR A 87 -5.68 10.54 2.33
N LYS A 88 -6.66 11.00 3.12
CA LYS A 88 -6.78 10.69 4.55
C LYS A 88 -7.73 9.55 4.89
N GLN A 89 -8.59 9.18 3.94
CA GLN A 89 -9.63 8.19 4.08
C GLN A 89 -9.65 7.30 2.85
N ILE A 90 -10.26 6.11 2.97
CA ILE A 90 -10.47 5.22 1.83
C ILE A 90 -11.23 5.97 0.73
N ASN A 91 -10.68 5.94 -0.47
CA ASN A 91 -11.29 6.58 -1.62
C ASN A 91 -12.11 5.55 -2.40
N SER A 92 -13.42 5.76 -2.51
CA SER A 92 -14.32 4.83 -3.23
C SER A 92 -14.02 4.67 -4.72
N GLN A 93 -13.27 5.60 -5.32
CA GLN A 93 -12.80 5.51 -6.71
C GLN A 93 -11.43 4.83 -6.81
N GLY A 94 -10.83 4.40 -5.70
CA GLY A 94 -9.53 3.71 -5.69
C GLY A 94 -8.37 4.59 -6.13
N VAL A 95 -8.36 5.88 -5.76
CA VAL A 95 -7.30 6.84 -6.10
C VAL A 95 -6.72 7.52 -4.86
N TYR A 96 -5.40 7.51 -4.76
CA TYR A 96 -4.65 7.98 -3.59
C TYR A 96 -3.50 8.90 -4.01
N LEU A 97 -3.22 9.89 -3.17
CA LEU A 97 -2.20 10.91 -3.40
C LEU A 97 -1.10 10.78 -2.35
N VAL A 98 0.13 10.52 -2.81
CA VAL A 98 1.32 10.33 -1.98
C VAL A 98 2.39 11.33 -2.38
N ARG A 99 3.00 12.01 -1.41
CA ARG A 99 4.11 12.94 -1.61
C ARG A 99 5.43 12.26 -1.30
N ILE A 100 6.33 12.30 -2.27
CA ILE A 100 7.71 11.80 -2.14
C ILE A 100 8.66 12.98 -2.36
N CYS A 101 9.67 13.09 -1.51
CA CYS A 101 10.76 14.04 -1.72
C CYS A 101 11.87 13.35 -2.53
N HIS A 102 12.07 13.80 -3.77
CA HIS A 102 13.07 13.24 -4.67
C HIS A 102 13.99 14.37 -5.15
N ASN A 103 15.29 14.22 -4.92
CA ASN A 103 16.31 15.24 -5.20
C ASN A 103 16.00 16.61 -4.57
N GLY A 104 15.51 16.60 -3.33
CA GLY A 104 15.14 17.82 -2.59
C GLY A 104 13.83 18.47 -3.02
N LEU A 105 13.12 17.90 -4.02
CA LEU A 105 11.86 18.42 -4.51
C LEU A 105 10.70 17.51 -4.12
N TRP A 106 9.66 18.10 -3.53
CA TRP A 106 8.42 17.39 -3.24
C TRP A 106 7.62 17.18 -4.53
N LYS A 107 7.29 15.91 -4.80
CA LYS A 107 6.42 15.51 -5.90
C LYS A 107 5.21 14.78 -5.34
N THR A 108 4.04 15.06 -5.89
CA THR A 108 2.81 14.31 -5.59
C THR A 108 2.61 13.26 -6.67
N ILE A 109 2.45 12.02 -6.25
CA ILE A 109 2.23 10.85 -7.09
C ILE A 109 0.78 10.40 -6.85
N ILE A 110 0.11 10.08 -7.95
CA ILE A 110 -1.23 9.47 -7.94
C ILE A 110 -1.00 7.97 -8.05
N VAL A 111 -1.64 7.18 -7.20
CA VAL A 111 -1.62 5.72 -7.27
C VAL A 111 -3.02 5.17 -7.13
N ASP A 112 -3.27 4.02 -7.73
CA ASP A 112 -4.47 3.24 -7.44
C ASP A 112 -4.29 2.32 -6.21
N ASP A 113 -5.33 1.59 -5.83
CA ASP A 113 -5.31 0.61 -4.74
C ASP A 113 -5.30 -0.85 -5.23
N CYS A 114 -4.69 -1.12 -6.38
CA CYS A 114 -4.41 -2.48 -6.82
C CYS A 114 -3.12 -3.00 -6.16
N PHE A 115 -3.21 -4.11 -5.43
CA PHE A 115 -2.08 -4.73 -4.74
C PHE A 115 -1.78 -6.14 -5.28
N PRO A 116 -0.49 -6.53 -5.37
CA PRO A 116 -0.10 -7.90 -5.69
C PRO A 116 -0.44 -8.87 -4.56
N CYS A 117 -1.16 -9.94 -4.92
CA CYS A 117 -1.75 -10.88 -3.99
C CYS A 117 -1.46 -12.35 -4.35
N THR A 118 -1.39 -13.16 -3.31
CA THR A 118 -1.34 -14.63 -3.41
C THR A 118 -2.69 -15.21 -3.83
N LYS A 119 -2.71 -16.51 -4.15
CA LYS A 119 -3.94 -17.23 -4.51
C LYS A 119 -5.02 -17.20 -3.43
N HIS A 120 -4.61 -16.98 -2.18
CA HIS A 120 -5.49 -16.85 -1.02
C HIS A 120 -5.89 -15.38 -0.74
N LYS A 121 -5.70 -14.48 -1.73
CA LYS A 121 -6.02 -13.06 -1.64
C LYS A 121 -5.28 -12.31 -0.52
N ARG A 122 -4.05 -12.72 -0.21
CA ARG A 122 -3.18 -12.08 0.78
C ARG A 122 -2.11 -11.24 0.11
N LEU A 123 -1.81 -10.08 0.69
CA LEU A 123 -0.75 -9.19 0.22
C LEU A 123 0.60 -9.92 0.19
N VAL A 124 1.36 -9.74 -0.88
CA VAL A 124 2.69 -10.36 -1.05
C VAL A 124 3.82 -9.48 -0.47
N PHE A 125 3.66 -8.17 -0.58
CA PHE A 125 4.62 -7.20 -0.07
C PHE A 125 4.23 -6.72 1.34
N THR A 126 4.78 -5.58 1.76
CA THR A 126 4.57 -5.01 3.08
C THR A 126 3.08 -4.89 3.42
N GLN A 127 2.70 -5.28 4.64
CA GLN A 127 1.33 -5.17 5.15
C GLN A 127 1.33 -4.64 6.59
N ALA A 128 0.19 -4.15 7.04
CA ALA A 128 -0.05 -3.84 8.45
C ALA A 128 -0.38 -5.14 9.23
N LYS A 129 -0.05 -5.19 10.52
CA LYS A 129 -0.46 -6.25 11.44
C LYS A 129 -1.92 -6.10 11.86
#